data_AF-A0A1J0A4Q0-F1
#
_entry.id   AF-A0A1J0A4Q0-F1
#
_cell.length_a   1.000
_cell.length_b   1.000
_cell.length_c   1.000
_cell.angle_alpha   90.00
_cell.angle_beta   90.00
_cell.angle_gamma   90.00
#
_symmetry.space_group_name_H-M   'P 1'
#
loop_
_entity.id
_entity.type
_entity.pdbx_description
1 polymer ?
#
loop_
_entity_poly.entity_id
_entity_poly.type
_entity_poly.pdbx_seq_one_letter_code
_entity_poly.pdbx_strand_id
1 'polypeptide(L)'
;MFSTIVLPLDGLITDTTYLHYECFLDACRSFNITIPNELSFEEQKVFRSHQWLEEIDNLSHQQKEELILEKNRLYDDELDDIDDDDIYPGILALITDAHKQNVLIYAISDDDLANKLIEQLELPSYIKLITSNDLKKVTYDILVIDDLVTLNAMDNKPIISILLSQNDLSYSTDFTIQNTEELTLCFFKKNLGGNQ
;
A
#
# COMPACT_ATOMS: atom_id res chain seq x y z
N MET A 1 -8.28 -25.06 -9.22
CA MET A 1 -8.13 -24.67 -7.81
C MET A 1 -7.00 -23.66 -7.80
N PHE A 2 -7.19 -22.51 -7.15
CA PHE A 2 -6.13 -21.51 -7.05
C PHE A 2 -4.98 -22.06 -6.21
N SER A 3 -3.77 -21.65 -6.52
CA SER A 3 -2.52 -22.04 -5.89
C SER A 3 -1.78 -20.86 -5.29
N THR A 4 -1.97 -19.65 -5.85
CA THR A 4 -1.27 -18.46 -5.40
C THR A 4 -2.14 -17.20 -5.49
N ILE A 5 -2.08 -16.36 -4.46
CA ILE A 5 -2.69 -15.04 -4.36
C ILE A 5 -1.59 -14.00 -4.07
N VAL A 6 -1.66 -12.84 -4.71
CA VAL A 6 -0.83 -11.67 -4.39
C VAL A 6 -1.72 -10.57 -3.84
N LEU A 7 -1.36 -10.01 -2.69
CA LEU A 7 -2.09 -8.96 -1.97
C LEU A 7 -1.15 -7.78 -1.69
N PRO A 8 -1.55 -6.52 -1.95
CA PRO A 8 -0.81 -5.35 -1.50
C PRO A 8 -0.66 -5.36 0.03
N LEU A 9 0.53 -5.02 0.52
CA LEU A 9 0.77 -4.85 1.95
C LEU A 9 -0.01 -3.63 2.44
N ASP A 10 0.38 -2.46 1.93
CA ASP A 10 -0.24 -1.18 2.23
C ASP A 10 -1.63 -1.08 1.57
N GLY A 11 -2.63 -0.65 2.34
CA GLY A 11 -3.98 -0.39 1.86
C GLY A 11 -4.85 -1.65 1.67
N LEU A 12 -4.34 -2.86 1.93
CA LEU A 12 -5.16 -4.07 1.93
C LEU A 12 -4.84 -5.06 3.06
N ILE A 13 -3.57 -5.37 3.33
CA ILE A 13 -3.24 -6.17 4.51
C ILE A 13 -3.35 -5.31 5.76
N THR A 14 -2.86 -4.07 5.68
CA THR A 14 -2.92 -3.07 6.76
C THR A 14 -3.20 -1.67 6.18
N ASP A 15 -3.59 -0.71 7.02
CA ASP A 15 -3.80 0.69 6.64
C ASP A 15 -2.58 1.56 6.98
N THR A 16 -1.49 1.42 6.24
CA THR A 16 -0.27 2.24 6.39
C THR A 16 -0.15 3.32 5.33
N THR A 17 -1.10 3.38 4.38
CA THR A 17 -1.01 4.30 3.25
C THR A 17 -1.08 5.77 3.66
N TYR A 18 -1.75 6.08 4.77
CA TYR A 18 -1.80 7.43 5.32
C TYR A 18 -0.43 7.87 5.85
N LEU A 19 0.36 6.97 6.45
CA LEU A 19 1.68 7.28 7.00
C LEU A 19 2.66 7.75 5.92
N HIS A 20 2.62 7.13 4.73
CA HIS A 20 3.43 7.58 3.59
C HIS A 20 3.18 9.06 3.26
N TYR A 21 1.92 9.47 3.31
CA TYR A 21 1.50 10.83 3.02
C TYR A 21 1.89 11.80 4.15
N GLU A 22 1.64 11.45 5.40
CA GLU A 22 1.99 12.28 6.56
C GLU A 22 3.51 12.47 6.69
N CYS A 23 4.29 11.39 6.60
CA CYS A 23 5.75 11.45 6.64
C CYS A 23 6.33 12.27 5.48
N PHE A 24 5.70 12.22 4.31
CA PHE A 24 6.06 13.09 3.19
C PHE A 24 5.81 14.57 3.50
N LEU A 25 4.63 14.91 4.02
CA LEU A 25 4.33 16.30 4.39
C LEU A 25 5.30 16.83 5.45
N ASP A 26 5.63 16.02 6.44
CA ASP A 26 6.57 16.38 7.51
C ASP A 26 8.00 16.51 6.99
N ALA A 27 8.44 15.61 6.11
CA ALA A 27 9.71 15.77 5.42
C ALA A 27 9.73 17.09 4.63
N CYS A 28 8.70 17.42 3.86
CA CYS A 28 8.63 18.69 3.15
C CYS A 28 8.70 19.92 4.07
N ARG A 29 8.01 19.87 5.22
CA ARG A 29 8.07 20.95 6.23
C ARG A 29 9.48 21.14 6.76
N SER A 30 10.22 20.06 7.04
CA SER A 30 11.62 20.09 7.49
C SER A 30 12.56 20.74 6.49
N PHE A 31 12.24 20.71 5.20
CA PHE A 31 13.01 21.33 4.11
C PHE A 31 12.43 22.68 3.65
N ASN A 32 11.46 23.25 4.38
CA ASN A 32 10.73 24.48 4.01
C ASN A 32 10.07 24.42 2.63
N ILE A 33 9.64 23.22 2.19
CA ILE A 33 8.90 23.01 0.96
C ILE A 33 7.41 23.16 1.27
N THR A 34 6.71 24.00 0.52
CA THR A 34 5.27 24.20 0.67
C THR A 34 4.52 23.26 -0.26
N ILE A 35 3.71 22.37 0.29
CA ILE A 35 2.79 21.51 -0.45
C ILE A 35 1.38 22.14 -0.40
N PRO A 36 0.57 22.07 -1.48
CA PRO A 36 -0.82 22.52 -1.44
C PRO A 36 -1.62 21.81 -0.34
N ASN A 37 -2.47 22.55 0.38
CA ASN A 37 -3.29 22.00 1.46
C ASN A 37 -4.41 21.06 0.98
N GLU A 38 -4.77 21.12 -0.30
CA GLU A 38 -5.80 20.31 -0.92
C GLU A 38 -5.21 19.63 -2.14
N LEU A 39 -4.97 18.32 -2.02
CA LEU A 39 -4.54 17.48 -3.12
C LEU A 39 -5.73 16.67 -3.63
N SER A 40 -5.90 16.66 -4.94
CA SER A 40 -6.79 15.73 -5.61
C SER A 40 -6.38 14.28 -5.34
N PHE A 41 -7.30 13.35 -5.60
CA PHE A 41 -7.02 11.93 -5.42
C PHE A 41 -5.84 11.42 -6.26
N GLU A 42 -5.73 11.89 -7.51
CA GLU A 42 -4.61 11.50 -8.38
C GLU A 42 -3.29 12.06 -7.87
N GLU A 43 -3.29 13.28 -7.32
CA GLU A 43 -2.12 13.85 -6.66
C GLU A 43 -1.75 13.01 -5.43
N GLN A 44 -2.71 12.64 -4.57
CA GLN A 44 -2.45 11.77 -3.41
C GLN A 44 -1.83 10.42 -3.82
N LYS A 45 -2.24 9.83 -4.95
CA LYS A 45 -1.59 8.62 -5.49
C LYS A 45 -0.13 8.85 -5.86
N VAL A 46 0.17 9.97 -6.54
CA VAL A 46 1.55 10.35 -6.85
C VAL A 46 2.37 10.48 -5.57
N PHE A 47 1.79 11.03 -4.49
CA PHE A 47 2.45 11.18 -3.18
C PHE A 47 2.69 9.88 -2.41
N ARG A 48 1.94 8.80 -2.68
CA ARG A 48 2.20 7.48 -2.08
C ARG A 48 3.49 6.85 -2.58
N SER A 49 3.85 7.11 -3.83
CA SER A 49 5.08 6.62 -4.45
C SER A 49 6.17 7.69 -4.41
N HIS A 50 7.43 7.35 -4.65
CA HIS A 50 8.48 8.37 -4.81
C HIS A 50 8.28 9.28 -6.07
N GLN A 51 7.23 9.08 -6.88
CA GLN A 51 6.97 9.91 -8.07
C GLN A 51 6.70 11.38 -7.72
N TRP A 52 6.25 11.70 -6.51
CA TRP A 52 6.10 13.10 -6.08
C TRP A 52 7.40 13.91 -6.18
N LEU A 53 8.57 13.26 -6.14
CA LEU A 53 9.85 13.94 -6.32
C LEU A 53 9.97 14.59 -7.69
N GLU A 54 9.27 14.09 -8.70
CA GLU A 54 9.23 14.68 -10.04
C GLU A 54 8.39 15.96 -10.07
N GLU A 55 7.36 16.05 -9.22
CA GLU A 55 6.46 17.21 -9.10
C GLU A 55 7.06 18.37 -8.28
N ILE A 56 8.09 18.10 -7.46
CA ILE A 56 8.78 19.16 -6.70
C ILE A 56 9.87 19.79 -7.56
N ASP A 57 9.50 20.93 -8.17
CA ASP A 57 10.42 21.80 -8.89
C ASP A 57 11.52 22.37 -7.98
N ASN A 58 12.69 22.67 -8.58
CA ASN A 58 13.81 23.40 -7.97
C ASN A 58 14.59 22.68 -6.85
N LEU A 59 14.44 21.36 -6.67
CA LEU A 59 15.36 20.58 -5.85
C LEU A 59 16.49 19.97 -6.70
N SER A 60 17.71 20.08 -6.20
CA SER A 60 18.84 19.29 -6.71
C SER A 60 18.65 17.81 -6.42
N HIS A 61 19.38 16.95 -7.13
CA HIS A 61 19.37 15.50 -6.88
C HIS A 61 19.69 15.17 -5.42
N GLN A 62 20.68 15.84 -4.84
CA GLN A 62 21.06 15.63 -3.45
C GLN A 62 19.92 16.02 -2.49
N GLN A 63 19.24 17.15 -2.73
CA GLN A 63 18.11 17.53 -1.88
C GLN A 63 16.93 16.55 -2.00
N LYS A 64 16.72 15.98 -3.18
CA LYS A 64 15.73 14.92 -3.39
C LYS A 64 16.10 13.67 -2.58
N GLU A 65 17.36 13.25 -2.61
CA GLU A 65 17.83 12.12 -1.79
C GLU A 65 17.70 12.40 -0.29
N GLU A 66 18.10 13.59 0.18
CA GLU A 66 17.97 13.99 1.59
C GLU A 66 16.50 13.99 2.05
N LEU A 67 15.58 14.41 1.19
CA LEU A 67 14.15 14.42 1.49
C LEU A 67 13.56 13.00 1.55
N ILE A 68 13.99 12.09 0.67
CA ILE A 68 13.63 10.65 0.75
C ILE A 68 14.13 10.06 2.06
N LEU A 69 15.40 10.33 2.41
CA LEU A 69 15.99 9.82 3.65
C LEU A 69 15.22 10.31 4.87
N GLU A 70 14.84 11.59 4.92
CA GLU A 70 14.03 12.12 6.02
C GLU A 70 12.62 11.52 6.04
N LYS A 71 11.95 11.37 4.89
CA LYS A 71 10.65 10.69 4.80
C LYS A 71 10.73 9.26 5.32
N ASN A 72 11.75 8.50 4.91
CA ASN A 72 11.94 7.12 5.35
C ASN A 72 12.26 7.04 6.84
N ARG A 73 13.04 8.00 7.37
CA ARG A 73 13.32 8.08 8.80
C ARG A 73 12.05 8.33 9.62
N LEU A 74 11.22 9.28 9.19
CA LEU A 74 9.93 9.56 9.82
C LEU A 74 9.00 8.35 9.74
N TYR A 75 8.94 7.69 8.58
CA TYR A 75 8.12 6.49 8.42
C TYR A 75 8.60 5.33 9.31
N ASP A 76 9.92 5.12 9.39
CA ASP A 76 10.52 4.13 10.29
C ASP A 76 10.13 4.38 11.76
N ASP A 77 10.13 5.65 12.20
CA ASP A 77 9.69 6.03 13.54
C ASP A 77 8.20 5.70 13.77
N GLU A 78 7.32 6.03 12.81
CA GLU A 78 5.87 5.73 12.92
C GLU A 78 5.57 4.22 12.93
N LEU A 79 6.39 3.40 12.25
CA LEU A 79 6.24 1.95 12.28
C LEU A 79 6.52 1.32 13.66
N ASP A 80 7.11 2.05 14.61
CA ASP A 80 7.31 1.54 15.97
C ASP A 80 6.00 1.42 16.77
N ASP A 81 4.95 2.15 16.36
CA ASP A 81 3.64 2.16 16.99
C ASP A 81 2.63 1.22 16.30
N ILE A 82 3.03 0.53 15.22
CA ILE A 82 2.19 -0.44 14.49
C ILE A 82 2.26 -1.82 15.17
N ASP A 83 1.11 -2.50 15.29
CA ASP A 83 1.03 -3.87 15.80
C ASP A 83 -0.01 -4.74 15.05
N ASP A 84 -0.31 -5.94 15.55
CA ASP A 84 -1.22 -6.88 14.90
C ASP A 84 -2.70 -6.42 14.88
N ASP A 85 -3.09 -5.45 15.72
CA ASP A 85 -4.42 -4.83 15.69
C ASP A 85 -4.62 -3.92 14.44
N ASP A 86 -3.53 -3.50 13.78
CA ASP A 86 -3.54 -2.71 12.54
C ASP A 86 -3.74 -3.56 11.27
N ILE A 87 -3.90 -4.88 11.42
CA ILE A 87 -4.28 -5.75 10.30
C ILE A 87 -5.77 -5.58 10.00
N TYR A 88 -6.11 -5.41 8.72
CA TYR A 88 -7.50 -5.26 8.32
C TYR A 88 -8.35 -6.49 8.71
N PRO A 89 -9.59 -6.28 9.18
CA PRO A 89 -10.47 -7.37 9.61
C PRO A 89 -10.66 -8.44 8.52
N GLY A 90 -10.43 -9.70 8.88
CA GLY A 90 -10.60 -10.84 7.99
C GLY A 90 -9.36 -11.24 7.19
N ILE A 91 -8.30 -10.40 7.16
CA ILE A 91 -7.05 -10.73 6.46
C ILE A 91 -6.34 -11.93 7.11
N LEU A 92 -6.20 -11.96 8.44
CA LEU A 92 -5.61 -13.12 9.13
C LEU A 92 -6.40 -14.42 8.89
N ALA A 93 -7.74 -14.33 8.82
CA ALA A 93 -8.58 -15.47 8.52
C ALA A 93 -8.37 -15.96 7.07
N LEU A 94 -8.32 -15.03 6.11
CA LEU A 94 -8.00 -15.32 4.71
C LEU A 94 -6.64 -16.01 4.57
N ILE A 95 -5.60 -15.45 5.20
CA ILE A 95 -4.23 -15.98 5.19
C ILE A 95 -4.20 -17.39 5.77
N THR A 96 -4.85 -17.59 6.92
CA THR A 96 -4.89 -18.88 7.62
C THR A 96 -5.63 -19.94 6.79
N ASP A 97 -6.76 -19.60 6.20
CA ASP A 97 -7.56 -20.54 5.42
C ASP A 97 -6.93 -20.84 4.06
N ALA A 98 -6.29 -19.87 3.41
CA ALA A 98 -5.47 -20.09 2.23
C ALA A 98 -4.35 -21.10 2.52
N HIS A 99 -3.62 -20.91 3.62
CA HIS A 99 -2.55 -21.82 4.02
C HIS A 99 -3.06 -23.25 4.25
N LYS A 100 -4.21 -23.44 4.94
CA LYS A 100 -4.83 -24.77 5.13
C LYS A 100 -5.19 -25.46 3.81
N GLN A 101 -5.52 -24.69 2.77
CA GLN A 101 -5.85 -25.18 1.43
C GLN A 101 -4.63 -25.34 0.52
N ASN A 102 -3.41 -25.12 1.04
CA ASN A 102 -2.16 -25.08 0.27
C ASN A 102 -2.17 -24.00 -0.83
N VAL A 103 -2.82 -22.88 -0.56
CA VAL A 103 -2.78 -21.66 -1.38
C VAL A 103 -1.74 -20.72 -0.77
N LEU A 104 -0.74 -20.35 -1.57
CA LEU A 104 0.29 -19.40 -1.17
C LEU A 104 -0.25 -17.97 -1.25
N ILE A 105 0.09 -17.15 -0.26
CA ILE A 105 -0.15 -15.71 -0.32
C ILE A 105 1.19 -14.98 -0.31
N TYR A 106 1.38 -14.12 -1.29
CA TYR A 106 2.46 -13.15 -1.34
C TYR A 106 1.92 -11.77 -0.93
N ALA A 107 2.60 -11.11 0.00
CA ALA A 107 2.43 -9.69 0.22
C ALA A 107 3.31 -8.95 -0.80
N ILE A 108 2.79 -7.92 -1.46
CA ILE A 108 3.57 -7.09 -2.39
C ILE A 108 3.74 -5.67 -1.84
N SER A 109 4.98 -5.20 -1.82
CA SER A 109 5.34 -3.80 -1.58
C SER A 109 6.73 -3.53 -2.17
N ASP A 110 6.93 -2.32 -2.68
CA ASP A 110 8.24 -1.82 -3.13
C ASP A 110 8.88 -0.89 -2.09
N ASP A 111 8.30 -0.77 -0.88
CA ASP A 111 8.92 -0.03 0.22
C ASP A 111 10.07 -0.84 0.85
N ASP A 112 11.22 -0.19 1.04
CA ASP A 112 12.40 -0.77 1.69
C ASP A 112 12.11 -1.18 3.15
N LEU A 113 11.16 -0.52 3.82
CA LEU A 113 10.74 -0.79 5.20
C LEU A 113 9.62 -1.83 5.31
N ALA A 114 9.14 -2.40 4.20
CA ALA A 114 8.05 -3.38 4.21
C ALA A 114 8.37 -4.64 5.05
N ASN A 115 9.63 -5.04 5.17
CA ASN A 115 10.00 -6.14 6.06
C ASN A 115 9.78 -5.80 7.54
N LYS A 116 10.14 -4.56 7.95
CA LYS A 116 9.87 -4.09 9.32
C LYS A 116 8.37 -4.09 9.59
N LEU A 117 7.57 -3.59 8.66
CA LEU A 117 6.10 -3.59 8.78
C LEU A 117 5.53 -5.01 8.93
N ILE A 118 6.01 -5.98 8.14
CA ILE A 118 5.59 -7.39 8.28
C ILE A 118 5.93 -7.96 9.67
N GLU A 119 7.09 -7.59 10.22
CA GLU A 119 7.53 -8.00 11.55
C GLU A 119 6.64 -7.38 12.64
N GLN A 120 6.31 -6.09 12.54
CA GLN A 120 5.46 -5.37 13.50
C GLN A 120 4.02 -5.90 13.52
N LEU A 121 3.44 -6.18 12.35
CA LEU A 121 2.11 -6.78 12.22
C LEU A 121 2.07 -8.25 12.71
N GLU A 122 3.19 -8.84 13.11
CA GLU A 122 3.31 -10.27 13.47
C GLU A 122 2.73 -11.23 12.41
N LEU A 123 2.86 -10.89 11.12
CA LEU A 123 2.27 -11.71 10.07
C LEU A 123 2.88 -13.13 10.06
N PRO A 124 2.07 -14.17 9.78
CA PRO A 124 2.56 -15.53 9.81
C PRO A 124 3.77 -15.75 8.89
N SER A 125 4.76 -16.50 9.36
CA SER A 125 6.05 -16.70 8.66
C SER A 125 5.98 -17.37 7.27
N TYR A 126 4.81 -17.89 6.89
CA TYR A 126 4.56 -18.42 5.56
C TYR A 126 4.07 -17.36 4.55
N ILE A 127 3.77 -16.14 5.01
CA ILE A 127 3.65 -14.97 4.14
C ILE A 127 5.04 -14.58 3.63
N LYS A 128 5.13 -14.39 2.32
CA LYS A 128 6.36 -13.97 1.66
C LYS A 128 6.15 -12.58 1.08
N LEU A 129 7.05 -11.65 1.44
CA LEU A 129 7.14 -10.36 0.79
C LEU A 129 7.79 -10.52 -0.59
N ILE A 130 7.20 -9.88 -1.59
CA ILE A 130 7.76 -9.74 -2.94
C ILE A 130 7.69 -8.29 -3.39
N THR A 131 8.55 -7.92 -4.34
CA THR A 131 8.52 -6.61 -5.00
C THR A 131 7.79 -6.69 -6.34
N SER A 132 7.49 -5.55 -6.94
CA SER A 132 6.94 -5.48 -8.31
C SER A 132 7.85 -6.15 -9.34
N ASN A 133 9.16 -6.14 -9.11
CA ASN A 133 10.12 -6.84 -9.97
C ASN A 133 10.05 -8.37 -9.87
N ASP A 134 9.59 -8.90 -8.74
CA ASP A 134 9.48 -10.33 -8.52
C ASP A 134 8.21 -10.92 -9.14
N LEU A 135 7.19 -10.12 -9.42
CA LEU A 135 5.98 -10.54 -10.12
C LEU A 135 6.26 -11.21 -11.47
N LYS A 136 7.35 -10.84 -12.14
CA LYS A 136 7.78 -11.47 -13.40
C LYS A 136 8.37 -12.88 -13.20
N LYS A 137 8.77 -13.20 -11.98
CA LYS A 137 9.47 -14.44 -11.60
C LYS A 137 8.55 -15.44 -10.90
N VAL A 138 7.39 -15.00 -10.42
CA VAL A 138 6.40 -15.84 -9.72
C VAL A 138 5.15 -16.04 -10.56
N THR A 139 4.46 -17.16 -10.32
CA THR A 139 3.14 -17.44 -10.88
C THR A 139 2.08 -17.16 -9.84
N TYR A 140 1.06 -16.39 -10.21
CA TYR A 140 -0.08 -16.06 -9.36
C TYR A 140 -1.39 -16.29 -10.10
N ASP A 141 -2.38 -16.83 -9.41
CA ASP A 141 -3.70 -17.07 -9.99
C ASP A 141 -4.63 -15.89 -9.73
N ILE A 142 -4.51 -15.28 -8.55
CA ILE A 142 -5.24 -14.09 -8.15
C ILE A 142 -4.24 -12.98 -7.87
N LEU A 143 -4.48 -11.82 -8.46
CA LEU A 143 -3.69 -10.61 -8.23
C LEU A 143 -4.64 -9.50 -7.78
N VAL A 144 -4.39 -8.98 -6.58
CA VAL A 144 -5.02 -7.74 -6.11
C VAL A 144 -4.00 -6.62 -6.24
N ILE A 145 -4.39 -5.51 -6.84
CA ILE A 145 -3.53 -4.33 -7.09
C ILE A 145 -4.37 -3.07 -7.04
N ASP A 146 -3.73 -1.95 -6.75
CA ASP A 146 -4.33 -0.60 -6.75
C ASP A 146 -3.72 0.32 -7.83
N ASP A 147 -2.72 -0.18 -8.57
CA ASP A 147 -2.06 0.51 -9.69
C ASP A 147 -2.12 -0.29 -11.00
N LEU A 148 -2.59 0.38 -12.06
CA LEU A 148 -2.69 -0.14 -13.42
C LEU A 148 -1.34 -0.26 -14.14
N VAL A 149 -0.32 0.50 -13.76
CA VAL A 149 1.02 0.37 -14.35
C VAL A 149 1.55 -1.02 -14.06
N THR A 150 1.38 -1.50 -12.83
CA THR A 150 1.74 -2.85 -12.39
C THR A 150 0.99 -3.91 -13.20
N LEU A 151 -0.32 -3.75 -13.46
CA LEU A 151 -1.08 -4.67 -14.31
C LEU A 151 -0.54 -4.76 -15.74
N ASN A 152 -0.24 -3.62 -16.34
CA ASN A 152 0.18 -3.53 -17.74
C ASN A 152 1.64 -3.97 -17.97
N ALA A 153 2.46 -3.94 -16.93
CA ALA A 153 3.86 -4.35 -16.97
C ALA A 153 4.08 -5.87 -16.82
N MET A 154 3.01 -6.64 -16.61
CA MET A 154 3.07 -8.08 -16.38
C MET A 154 2.93 -8.89 -17.66
N ASP A 155 3.88 -9.79 -17.90
CA ASP A 155 3.80 -10.78 -18.98
C ASP A 155 2.89 -11.96 -18.60
N ASN A 156 2.81 -12.29 -17.31
CA ASN A 156 1.93 -13.33 -16.78
C ASN A 156 0.54 -12.75 -16.50
N LYS A 157 -0.50 -13.28 -17.13
CA LYS A 157 -1.88 -12.86 -16.84
C LYS A 157 -2.47 -13.71 -15.72
N PRO A 158 -2.93 -13.11 -14.62
CA PRO A 158 -3.64 -13.86 -13.58
C PRO A 158 -4.95 -14.42 -14.14
N ILE A 159 -5.49 -15.43 -13.45
CA ILE A 159 -6.85 -15.91 -13.74
C ILE A 159 -7.87 -14.85 -13.29
N ILE A 160 -7.60 -14.20 -12.16
CA ILE A 160 -8.43 -13.11 -11.63
C ILE A 160 -7.53 -11.93 -11.27
N SER A 161 -7.84 -10.77 -11.85
CA SER A 161 -7.34 -9.48 -11.39
C SER A 161 -8.43 -8.77 -10.61
N ILE A 162 -8.10 -8.27 -9.42
CA ILE A 162 -8.95 -7.36 -8.65
C ILE A 162 -8.22 -6.03 -8.61
N LEU A 163 -8.80 -5.03 -9.28
CA LEU A 163 -8.30 -3.66 -9.24
C LEU A 163 -9.03 -2.89 -8.14
N LEU A 164 -8.29 -2.46 -7.14
CA LEU A 164 -8.76 -1.54 -6.12
C LEU A 164 -8.68 -0.12 -6.70
N SER A 165 -9.82 0.51 -6.94
CA SER A 165 -9.91 1.85 -7.52
C SER A 165 -11.04 2.62 -6.87
N GLN A 166 -10.84 3.94 -6.72
CA GLN A 166 -11.89 4.88 -6.32
C GLN A 166 -12.57 5.54 -7.53
N ASN A 167 -12.07 5.33 -8.76
CA ASN A 167 -12.67 5.87 -9.99
C ASN A 167 -13.68 4.88 -10.58
N ASP A 168 -14.97 5.15 -10.36
CA ASP A 168 -16.12 4.33 -10.79
C ASP A 168 -16.38 4.29 -12.31
N LEU A 169 -15.73 5.16 -13.12
CA LEU A 169 -16.22 5.48 -14.46
C LEU A 169 -15.49 4.81 -15.64
N SER A 170 -14.41 4.06 -15.42
CA SER A 170 -13.56 3.56 -16.53
C SER A 170 -13.44 2.04 -16.69
N TYR A 171 -14.07 1.23 -15.84
CA TYR A 171 -13.76 -0.21 -15.77
C TYR A 171 -15.00 -1.08 -15.98
N SER A 172 -15.32 -1.37 -17.25
CA SER A 172 -16.52 -2.13 -17.63
C SER A 172 -16.27 -3.62 -17.91
N THR A 173 -15.05 -4.12 -17.70
CA THR A 173 -14.67 -5.50 -18.06
C THR A 173 -14.07 -6.34 -16.93
N ASP A 174 -13.83 -5.76 -15.75
CA ASP A 174 -13.19 -6.44 -14.62
C ASP A 174 -14.13 -6.48 -13.40
N PHE A 175 -14.07 -7.54 -12.59
CA PHE A 175 -14.83 -7.62 -11.34
C PHE A 175 -14.30 -6.59 -10.35
N THR A 176 -14.94 -5.43 -10.29
CA THR A 176 -14.67 -4.39 -9.28
C THR A 176 -15.35 -4.78 -7.97
N ILE A 177 -14.56 -4.95 -6.90
CA ILE A 177 -15.08 -5.06 -5.53
C ILE A 177 -14.85 -3.71 -4.86
N GLN A 178 -15.93 -3.11 -4.35
CA GLN A 178 -15.88 -1.84 -3.64
C GLN A 178 -15.27 -2.02 -2.24
N ASN A 179 -14.41 -1.05 -1.89
CA ASN A 179 -14.30 -0.38 -0.58
C ASN A 179 -13.15 -0.74 0.38
N THR A 180 -12.10 0.09 0.39
CA THR A 180 -11.18 0.32 1.53
C THR A 180 -11.62 1.51 2.39
N GLU A 181 -12.36 2.47 1.83
CA GLU A 181 -12.79 3.66 2.56
C GLU A 181 -13.88 3.39 3.60
N GLU A 182 -14.75 2.38 3.46
CA GLU A 182 -15.68 2.05 4.56
C GLU A 182 -14.95 1.53 5.80
N LEU A 183 -13.79 0.90 5.67
CA LEU A 183 -13.00 0.42 6.80
C LEU A 183 -12.20 1.57 7.42
N THR A 184 -11.51 2.38 6.62
CA THR A 184 -10.79 3.58 7.09
C THR A 184 -11.75 4.65 7.65
N LEU A 185 -12.92 4.88 7.02
CA LEU A 185 -13.96 5.77 7.57
C LEU A 185 -14.67 5.16 8.78
N CYS A 186 -14.79 3.82 8.90
CA CYS A 186 -15.26 3.20 10.15
C CYS A 186 -14.23 3.35 11.27
N PHE A 187 -12.93 3.25 10.99
CA PHE A 187 -11.85 3.56 11.93
C PHE A 187 -11.94 5.02 12.38
N PHE A 188 -12.04 5.97 11.46
CA PHE A 188 -12.20 7.39 11.81
C PHE A 188 -13.53 7.70 12.51
N LYS A 189 -14.66 7.07 12.14
CA LYS A 189 -15.94 7.25 12.85
C LYS A 189 -15.92 6.64 14.26
N LYS A 190 -15.22 5.52 14.46
CA LYS A 190 -15.12 4.83 15.75
C LYS A 190 -14.12 5.53 16.68
N ASN A 191 -13.05 6.10 16.14
CA ASN A 191 -11.93 6.66 16.92
C ASN A 191 -11.92 8.20 16.99
N LEU A 192 -12.52 8.91 16.03
CA LEU A 192 -12.67 10.38 16.05
C LEU A 192 -14.11 10.85 16.31
N GLY A 193 -15.10 9.94 16.34
CA GLY A 193 -16.52 10.25 16.57
C GLY A 193 -16.91 10.53 18.03
N GLY A 194 -15.98 10.99 18.87
CA GLY A 194 -16.27 11.45 20.22
C GLY A 194 -16.92 12.83 20.23
N ASN A 195 -18.25 12.87 20.25
CA ASN A 195 -19.09 14.04 20.55
C ASN A 195 -18.70 15.37 19.86
N GLN A 196 -19.34 15.65 18.72
CA GLN A 196 -20.14 16.86 18.50
C GLN A 196 -21.03 16.74 17.26
#